data_AF-A0A918TB01-F1
#
_entry.id   AF-A0A918TB01-F1
#
_cell.length_a   1.000
_cell.length_b   1.000
_cell.length_c   1.000
_cell.angle_alpha   90.00
_cell.angle_beta   90.00
_cell.angle_gamma   90.00
#
_symmetry.space_group_name_H-M   'P 1'
#
loop_
_entity.id
_entity.type
_entity.pdbx_description
1 polymer ?
#
loop_
_entity_poly.entity_id
_entity_poly.type
_entity_poly.pdbx_seq_one_letter_code
_entity_poly.pdbx_strand_id
1 'polypeptide(L)'
;MERDGREHAGGDAGQDAGLEGLSVPSRIVVAGGVALVGLAAAIHLAMVFLHVAPSNTVSKQHAAAIDDYVYPEFEQNWKFFAPNPLQQNVAVQARAELRGADGRTSVTPWTDLSARDGAGILHNPFPSHTQQNELRRAWDFYTSTHDAREQPAGLRGRLSEQYVRRLVFSRLGAAQNGRPVDRIQVRSMTTAIAPPPWSDEKVDTKPVYRMLDWWPVTTADRAEVTTR
;
A
#
# COMPACT_ATOMS: atom_id res chain seq x y z
N MET A 1 -37.80 63.59 -32.60
CA MET A 1 -37.83 62.40 -33.47
C MET A 1 -36.56 62.46 -34.33
N GLU A 2 -35.57 61.59 -34.27
CA GLU A 2 -35.25 60.47 -33.38
C GLU A 2 -33.83 59.98 -33.75
N ARG A 3 -32.97 59.75 -32.74
CA ARG A 3 -31.83 58.80 -32.66
C ARG A 3 -30.81 58.77 -33.82
N ASP A 4 -29.60 59.31 -33.65
CA ASP A 4 -28.39 58.63 -33.10
C ASP A 4 -28.40 57.09 -33.25
N GLY A 5 -27.57 56.60 -34.16
CA GLY A 5 -27.38 55.19 -34.45
C GLY A 5 -25.91 54.93 -34.76
N ARG A 6 -25.05 55.06 -33.75
CA ARG A 6 -23.73 54.39 -33.76
C ARG A 6 -23.97 52.90 -33.81
N GLU A 7 -23.59 52.27 -34.92
CA GLU A 7 -23.39 50.83 -34.97
C GLU A 7 -22.29 50.47 -33.95
N HIS A 8 -22.72 49.94 -32.81
CA HIS A 8 -21.88 49.13 -31.95
C HIS A 8 -21.48 47.89 -32.75
N ALA A 9 -20.31 47.93 -33.37
CA ALA A 9 -19.63 46.74 -33.84
C ALA A 9 -19.36 45.84 -32.63
N GLY A 10 -20.22 44.82 -32.49
CA GLY A 10 -20.00 43.70 -31.60
C GLY A 10 -18.72 42.99 -32.02
N GLY A 11 -17.78 42.89 -31.08
CA GLY A 11 -16.50 42.22 -31.27
C GLY A 11 -15.74 42.10 -29.97
N ASP A 12 -16.45 41.86 -28.86
CA ASP A 12 -15.84 41.44 -27.60
C ASP A 12 -16.47 40.11 -27.20
N ALA A 13 -15.76 39.02 -27.50
CA ALA A 13 -15.83 37.74 -26.77
C ALA A 13 -14.95 36.69 -27.47
N GLY A 14 -13.77 36.43 -26.90
CA GLY A 14 -13.41 35.05 -26.57
C GLY A 14 -12.61 34.23 -27.56
N GLN A 15 -11.69 34.80 -28.35
CA GLN A 15 -10.69 34.03 -29.09
C GLN A 15 -9.32 34.71 -28.92
N ASP A 16 -8.28 33.92 -28.64
CA ASP A 16 -6.86 34.30 -28.50
C ASP A 16 -6.29 34.53 -27.09
N ALA A 17 -6.93 34.01 -26.03
CA ALA A 17 -6.21 33.75 -24.77
C ALA A 17 -5.44 32.42 -24.82
N GLY A 18 -4.71 32.18 -25.91
CA GLY A 18 -3.70 31.12 -26.00
C GLY A 18 -2.42 31.51 -25.26
N LEU A 19 -1.37 30.69 -25.34
CA LEU A 19 -0.04 30.93 -24.73
C LEU A 19 0.54 32.34 -25.02
N GLU A 20 0.01 33.05 -26.01
CA GLU A 20 0.35 34.41 -26.39
C GLU A 20 -0.13 35.50 -25.40
N GLY A 21 -1.13 35.24 -24.57
CA GLY A 21 -1.55 36.15 -23.51
C GLY A 21 -0.67 36.11 -22.24
N LEU A 22 0.26 35.14 -22.16
CA LEU A 22 1.13 34.94 -20.99
C LEU A 22 2.39 35.79 -21.05
N SER A 23 2.84 36.29 -19.90
CA SER A 23 4.14 36.95 -19.75
C SER A 23 5.30 36.02 -20.13
N VAL A 24 6.42 36.55 -20.62
CA VAL A 24 7.61 35.75 -21.01
C VAL A 24 8.06 34.79 -19.89
N PRO A 25 8.16 35.22 -18.61
CA PRO A 25 8.46 34.29 -17.51
C PRO A 25 7.42 33.17 -17.36
N SER A 26 6.13 33.49 -17.46
CA SER A 26 5.05 32.49 -17.40
C SER A 26 5.15 31.49 -18.55
N ARG A 27 5.49 31.93 -19.77
CA ARG A 27 5.68 31.02 -20.92
C ARG A 27 6.85 30.06 -20.70
N ILE A 28 7.97 30.53 -20.14
CA ILE A 28 9.12 29.68 -19.81
C ILE A 28 8.73 28.63 -18.77
N VAL A 29 8.04 29.02 -17.71
CA VAL A 29 7.57 28.09 -16.66
C VAL A 29 6.61 27.05 -17.25
N VAL A 30 5.64 27.48 -18.05
CA VAL A 30 4.68 26.57 -18.70
C VAL A 30 5.38 25.62 -19.66
N ALA A 31 6.26 26.12 -20.54
CA ALA A 31 7.00 25.30 -21.48
C ALA A 31 7.90 24.29 -20.77
N GLY A 32 8.60 24.71 -19.71
CA GLY A 32 9.40 23.83 -18.87
C GLY A 32 8.56 22.75 -18.18
N GLY A 33 7.39 23.12 -17.65
CA GLY A 33 6.44 22.18 -17.05
C GLY A 33 5.92 21.14 -18.05
N VAL A 34 5.54 21.57 -19.25
CA VAL A 34 5.09 20.68 -20.33
C VAL A 34 6.21 19.74 -20.76
N ALA A 35 7.44 20.24 -20.91
CA ALA A 35 8.59 19.39 -21.26
C ALA A 35 8.88 18.33 -20.19
N LEU A 36 8.81 18.70 -18.91
CA LEU A 36 9.01 17.78 -17.80
C LEU A 36 7.93 16.68 -17.77
N VAL A 37 6.65 17.07 -17.89
CA VAL A 37 5.53 16.12 -17.91
C VAL A 37 5.62 15.20 -19.13
N GLY A 38 5.94 15.74 -20.31
CA GLY A 38 6.12 14.97 -21.53
C GLY A 38 7.25 13.94 -21.40
N LEU A 39 8.39 14.33 -20.82
CA LEU A 39 9.51 13.42 -20.57
C LEU A 39 9.12 12.31 -19.58
N ALA A 40 8.45 12.67 -18.47
CA ALA A 40 7.99 11.69 -17.49
C ALA A 40 7.01 10.68 -18.10
N ALA A 41 6.06 11.14 -18.91
CA ALA A 41 5.11 10.28 -19.64
C ALA A 41 5.84 9.35 -20.63
N ALA A 42 6.81 9.86 -21.38
CA ALA A 42 7.59 9.05 -22.31
C ALA A 42 8.39 7.94 -21.60
N ILE A 43 9.02 8.27 -20.46
CA ILE A 43 9.72 7.28 -19.62
C ILE A 43 8.73 6.23 -19.13
N HIS A 44 7.59 6.65 -18.57
CA HIS A 44 6.58 5.73 -18.06
C HIS A 44 6.09 4.75 -19.14
N LEU A 45 5.71 5.27 -20.31
CA LEU A 45 5.26 4.44 -21.43
C LEU A 45 6.35 3.48 -21.90
N ALA A 46 7.61 3.91 -21.95
CA ALA A 46 8.72 3.05 -22.32
C ALA A 46 8.91 1.90 -21.31
N MET A 47 8.87 2.19 -20.01
CA MET A 47 9.03 1.18 -18.95
C MET A 47 7.89 0.15 -18.97
N VAL A 48 6.65 0.61 -19.07
CA VAL A 48 5.47 -0.28 -19.16
C VAL A 48 5.50 -1.09 -20.45
N PHE A 49 5.88 -0.48 -21.59
CA PHE A 49 6.05 -1.20 -22.85
C PHE A 49 7.10 -2.30 -22.73
N LEU A 50 8.28 -2.00 -22.18
CA LEU A 50 9.35 -2.99 -22.00
C LEU A 50 8.98 -4.14 -21.06
N HIS A 51 8.12 -3.87 -20.08
CA HIS A 51 7.59 -4.88 -19.16
C HIS A 51 6.58 -5.82 -19.81
N VAL A 52 5.67 -5.30 -20.65
CA VAL A 52 4.58 -6.09 -21.25
C VAL A 52 4.96 -6.69 -22.61
N ALA A 53 5.89 -6.08 -23.34
CA ALA A 53 6.32 -6.58 -24.65
C ALA A 53 7.02 -7.94 -24.56
N PRO A 54 7.04 -8.72 -25.66
CA PRO A 54 7.85 -9.93 -25.75
C PRO A 54 9.30 -9.68 -25.35
N SER A 55 9.91 -10.67 -24.70
CA SER A 55 11.27 -10.58 -24.15
C SER A 55 12.29 -10.22 -25.25
N ASN A 56 13.06 -9.16 -25.03
CA ASN A 56 14.05 -8.62 -25.97
C ASN A 56 15.37 -8.32 -25.24
N THR A 57 16.42 -7.95 -25.98
CA THR A 57 17.76 -7.72 -25.39
C THR A 57 17.75 -6.63 -24.32
N VAL A 58 17.00 -5.55 -24.53
CA VAL A 58 16.91 -4.43 -23.58
C VAL A 58 16.18 -4.86 -22.32
N SER A 59 15.01 -5.51 -22.45
CA SER A 59 14.25 -5.96 -21.27
C SER A 59 14.98 -7.03 -20.45
N LYS A 60 15.80 -7.87 -21.08
CA LYS A 60 16.66 -8.83 -20.36
C LYS A 60 17.82 -8.16 -19.63
N GLN A 61 18.51 -7.21 -20.27
CA GLN A 61 19.66 -6.52 -19.67
C GLN A 61 19.26 -5.61 -18.52
N HIS A 62 18.06 -5.00 -18.60
CA HIS A 62 17.59 -4.02 -17.62
C HIS A 62 16.38 -4.51 -16.81
N ALA A 63 16.17 -5.83 -16.71
CA ALA A 63 15.02 -6.43 -16.04
C ALA A 63 14.81 -5.85 -14.62
N ALA A 64 15.87 -5.77 -13.81
CA ALA A 64 15.79 -5.24 -12.45
C ALA A 64 15.26 -3.79 -12.41
N ALA A 65 15.78 -2.90 -13.27
CA ALA A 65 15.34 -1.50 -13.30
C ALA A 65 13.89 -1.37 -13.79
N ILE A 66 13.48 -2.24 -14.73
CA ILE A 66 12.10 -2.30 -15.23
C ILE A 66 11.16 -2.79 -14.11
N ASP A 67 11.54 -3.86 -13.43
CA ASP A 67 10.79 -4.47 -12.35
C ASP A 67 10.65 -3.53 -11.15
N ASP A 68 11.73 -2.85 -10.76
CA ASP A 68 11.73 -1.86 -9.67
C ASP A 68 10.86 -0.63 -9.98
N TYR A 69 10.68 -0.28 -11.25
CA TYR A 69 9.78 0.80 -11.67
C TYR A 69 8.31 0.35 -11.72
N VAL A 70 8.06 -0.88 -12.18
CA VAL A 70 6.70 -1.37 -12.46
C VAL A 70 6.04 -2.00 -11.24
N TYR A 71 6.71 -2.92 -10.56
CA TYR A 71 6.08 -3.73 -9.51
C TYR A 71 5.65 -2.99 -8.24
N PRO A 72 6.21 -1.82 -7.85
CA PRO A 72 5.67 -1.07 -6.72
C PRO A 72 4.20 -0.67 -6.88
N GLU A 73 3.78 -0.40 -8.13
CA GLU A 73 2.46 0.17 -8.44
C GLU A 73 1.59 -0.76 -9.30
N PHE A 74 2.18 -1.58 -10.17
CA PHE A 74 1.48 -2.39 -11.19
C PHE A 74 1.75 -3.90 -11.04
N GLU A 75 1.46 -4.46 -9.87
CA GLU A 75 1.56 -5.91 -9.70
C GLU A 75 0.44 -6.66 -10.46
N GLN A 76 0.81 -7.62 -11.29
CA GLN A 76 -0.15 -8.44 -12.04
C GLN A 76 -0.71 -9.56 -11.16
N ASN A 77 -2.01 -9.51 -10.84
CA ASN A 77 -2.70 -10.56 -10.10
C ASN A 77 -4.05 -10.91 -10.77
N TRP A 78 -4.08 -12.04 -11.48
CA TRP A 78 -5.23 -12.48 -12.28
C TRP A 78 -6.37 -13.14 -11.49
N LYS A 79 -6.37 -13.02 -10.15
CA LYS A 79 -7.40 -13.63 -9.27
C LYS A 79 -8.81 -13.03 -9.41
N PHE A 80 -8.99 -11.97 -10.21
CA PHE A 80 -10.28 -11.29 -10.38
C PHE A 80 -11.35 -12.13 -11.12
N PHE A 81 -10.94 -13.20 -11.81
CA PHE A 81 -11.85 -14.15 -12.45
C PHE A 81 -12.04 -15.45 -11.65
N ALA A 82 -11.62 -15.49 -10.39
CA ALA A 82 -11.94 -16.62 -9.53
C ALA A 82 -13.46 -16.69 -9.32
N PRO A 83 -14.09 -17.89 -9.40
CA PRO A 83 -15.54 -18.05 -9.27
C PRO A 83 -16.15 -17.43 -8.00
N ASN A 84 -15.35 -17.29 -6.94
CA ASN A 84 -15.72 -16.63 -5.69
C ASN A 84 -14.65 -15.59 -5.33
N PRO A 85 -14.90 -14.28 -5.54
CA PRO A 85 -14.01 -13.25 -5.04
C PRO A 85 -13.92 -13.30 -3.51
N LEU A 86 -12.87 -12.72 -2.93
CA LEU A 86 -12.74 -12.62 -1.47
C LEU A 86 -13.89 -11.79 -0.90
N GLN A 87 -14.83 -12.46 -0.23
CA GLN A 87 -15.98 -11.85 0.45
C GLN A 87 -15.73 -11.70 1.96
N GLN A 88 -14.49 -11.38 2.33
CA GLN A 88 -14.06 -11.32 3.73
C GLN A 88 -13.10 -10.14 3.95
N ASN A 89 -13.29 -9.45 5.05
CA ASN A 89 -12.33 -8.49 5.60
C ASN A 89 -11.37 -9.24 6.52
N VAL A 90 -10.07 -9.12 6.28
CA VAL A 90 -9.02 -9.70 7.12
C VAL A 90 -8.22 -8.56 7.74
N ALA A 91 -8.37 -8.36 9.05
CA ALA A 91 -7.56 -7.41 9.81
C ALA A 91 -6.42 -8.14 10.52
N VAL A 92 -5.19 -7.66 10.35
CA VAL A 92 -4.01 -8.16 11.07
C VAL A 92 -3.78 -7.27 12.28
N GLN A 93 -3.76 -7.89 13.46
CA GLN A 93 -3.63 -7.23 14.73
C GLN A 93 -2.43 -7.78 15.49
N ALA A 94 -1.77 -6.92 16.26
CA ALA A 94 -0.59 -7.30 17.02
C ALA A 94 -0.59 -6.71 18.43
N ARG A 95 0.09 -7.39 19.35
CA ARG A 95 0.37 -6.89 20.70
C ARG A 95 1.77 -7.29 21.12
N ALA A 96 2.29 -6.59 22.12
CA ALA A 96 3.62 -6.80 22.66
C ALA A 96 3.57 -7.27 24.11
N GLU A 97 4.51 -8.13 24.49
CA GLU A 97 4.91 -8.33 25.87
C GLU A 97 6.13 -7.44 26.15
N LEU A 98 6.01 -6.61 27.18
CA LEU A 98 7.03 -5.63 27.56
C LEU A 98 7.77 -6.13 28.80
N ARG A 99 9.10 -6.03 28.81
CA ARG A 99 9.91 -6.36 30.00
C ARG A 99 10.23 -5.09 30.79
N GLY A 100 9.93 -5.10 32.09
CA GLY A 100 10.27 -4.01 33.01
C GLY A 100 11.68 -4.18 33.56
N ALA A 101 12.28 -3.09 34.05
CA ALA A 101 13.59 -3.14 34.72
C ALA A 101 13.57 -3.99 36.00
N ASP A 102 12.40 -4.18 36.59
CA ASP A 102 12.12 -5.03 37.73
C ASP A 102 11.89 -6.51 37.37
N GLY A 103 12.07 -6.88 36.10
CA GLY A 103 11.84 -8.23 35.58
C GLY A 103 10.38 -8.59 35.38
N ARG A 104 9.41 -7.73 35.77
CA ARG A 104 7.98 -8.00 35.53
C ARG A 104 7.65 -7.83 34.05
N THR A 105 6.73 -8.64 33.55
CA THR A 105 6.18 -8.51 32.20
C THR A 105 4.83 -7.80 32.23
N SER A 106 4.48 -7.11 31.14
CA SER A 106 3.12 -6.60 30.92
C SER A 106 2.76 -6.73 29.44
N VAL A 107 1.52 -7.08 29.17
CA VAL A 107 1.02 -7.25 27.80
C VAL A 107 0.25 -6.01 27.37
N THR A 108 0.54 -5.50 26.18
CA THR A 108 -0.20 -4.38 25.60
C THR A 108 -1.59 -4.82 25.11
N PRO A 109 -2.54 -3.89 24.95
CA PRO A 109 -3.74 -4.13 24.17
C PRO A 109 -3.41 -4.55 22.72
N TRP A 110 -4.39 -5.15 22.05
CA TRP A 110 -4.31 -5.40 20.62
C TRP A 110 -4.31 -4.08 19.86
N THR A 111 -3.33 -3.94 18.98
CA THR A 111 -3.24 -2.87 18.00
C THR A 111 -3.68 -3.41 16.65
N ASP A 112 -4.63 -2.73 16.01
CA ASP A 112 -5.04 -3.07 14.65
C ASP A 112 -4.10 -2.42 13.63
N LEU A 113 -3.21 -3.22 13.04
CA LEU A 113 -2.23 -2.75 12.08
C LEU A 113 -2.88 -2.46 10.72
N SER A 114 -3.88 -3.26 10.33
CA SER A 114 -4.65 -3.05 9.11
C SER A 114 -5.45 -1.74 9.17
N ALA A 115 -6.06 -1.42 10.31
CA ALA A 115 -6.78 -0.15 10.47
C ALA A 115 -5.84 1.07 10.43
N ARG A 116 -4.61 0.95 10.98
CA ARG A 116 -3.58 1.99 10.86
C ARG A 116 -3.18 2.22 9.40
N ASP A 117 -2.95 1.15 8.64
CA ASP A 117 -2.62 1.25 7.21
C ASP A 117 -3.78 1.88 6.42
N GLY A 118 -5.03 1.47 6.71
CA GLY A 118 -6.23 2.06 6.09
C GLY A 118 -6.40 3.56 6.38
N ALA A 119 -6.10 3.99 7.61
CA ALA A 119 -6.15 5.41 7.97
C ALA A 119 -5.12 6.26 7.20
N GLY A 120 -3.98 5.69 6.81
CA GLY A 120 -2.96 6.35 5.98
C GLY A 120 -3.34 6.53 4.51
N ILE A 121 -4.42 5.86 4.06
CA ILE A 121 -4.97 5.99 2.71
C ILE A 121 -6.01 7.12 2.68
N LEU A 122 -6.83 7.23 3.72
CA LEU A 122 -7.93 8.19 3.75
C LEU A 122 -7.39 9.63 3.67
N HIS A 123 -7.90 10.40 2.71
CA HIS A 123 -7.47 11.78 2.41
C HIS A 123 -6.01 11.95 1.96
N ASN A 124 -5.30 10.87 1.62
CA ASN A 124 -3.98 10.94 1.04
C ASN A 124 -4.09 10.95 -0.51
N PRO A 125 -3.66 12.02 -1.21
CA PRO A 125 -3.76 12.10 -2.67
C PRO A 125 -2.76 11.19 -3.40
N PHE A 126 -1.68 10.77 -2.71
CA PHE A 126 -0.61 9.96 -3.30
C PHE A 126 -0.17 8.86 -2.31
N PRO A 127 -1.06 7.92 -1.95
CA PRO A 127 -0.74 6.90 -0.96
C PRO A 127 0.15 5.83 -1.61
N SER A 128 1.26 5.45 -0.96
CA SER A 128 2.19 4.45 -1.50
C SER A 128 1.55 3.06 -1.57
N HIS A 129 1.44 2.46 -2.75
CA HIS A 129 0.91 1.10 -2.89
C HIS A 129 1.81 0.05 -2.24
N THR A 130 3.12 0.28 -2.24
CA THR A 130 4.07 -0.60 -1.55
C THR A 130 3.78 -0.66 -0.04
N GLN A 131 3.61 0.51 0.60
CA GLN A 131 3.31 0.57 2.04
C GLN A 131 1.94 -0.06 2.36
N GLN A 132 0.92 0.25 1.55
CA GLN A 132 -0.45 -0.27 1.73
C GLN A 132 -0.50 -1.79 1.61
N ASN A 133 0.28 -2.36 0.69
CA ASN A 133 0.26 -3.79 0.42
C ASN A 133 1.26 -4.57 1.28
N GLU A 134 2.23 -3.93 1.96
CA GLU A 134 3.29 -4.61 2.73
C GLU A 134 2.71 -5.61 3.74
N LEU A 135 1.78 -5.15 4.59
CA LEU A 135 1.15 -5.97 5.63
C LEU A 135 0.29 -7.09 5.04
N ARG A 136 -0.52 -6.77 4.03
CA ARG A 136 -1.37 -7.74 3.33
C ARG A 136 -0.53 -8.83 2.69
N ARG A 137 0.53 -8.46 1.96
CA ARG A 137 1.46 -9.39 1.30
C ARG A 137 2.22 -10.25 2.30
N ALA A 138 2.63 -9.68 3.44
CA ALA A 138 3.26 -10.45 4.51
C ALA A 138 2.30 -11.52 5.05
N TRP A 139 1.04 -11.15 5.27
CA TRP A 139 0.01 -12.07 5.77
C TRP A 139 -0.38 -13.14 4.74
N ASP A 140 -0.55 -12.77 3.48
CA ASP A 140 -0.79 -13.72 2.37
C ASP A 140 0.37 -14.71 2.23
N PHE A 141 1.61 -14.23 2.34
CA PHE A 141 2.79 -15.09 2.31
C PHE A 141 2.80 -16.05 3.50
N TYR A 142 2.53 -15.57 4.71
CA TYR A 142 2.46 -16.41 5.90
C TYR A 142 1.38 -17.49 5.77
N THR A 143 0.15 -17.10 5.44
CA THR A 143 -1.00 -18.02 5.36
C THR A 143 -0.89 -19.04 4.24
N SER A 144 -0.20 -18.70 3.13
CA SER A 144 0.06 -19.65 2.04
C SER A 144 1.17 -20.66 2.34
N THR A 145 1.94 -20.47 3.43
CA THR A 145 3.07 -21.34 3.81
C THR A 145 2.94 -21.97 5.19
N HIS A 146 1.80 -21.83 5.87
CA HIS A 146 1.56 -22.42 7.18
C HIS A 146 0.28 -23.23 7.20
N ASP A 147 0.32 -24.38 7.88
CA ASP A 147 -0.87 -25.20 8.09
C ASP A 147 -1.81 -24.64 9.17
N ALA A 148 -2.90 -25.35 9.46
CA ALA A 148 -3.88 -24.96 10.48
C ALA A 148 -3.35 -25.04 11.93
N ARG A 149 -2.16 -25.61 12.14
CA ARG A 149 -1.45 -25.68 13.43
C ARG A 149 -0.27 -24.72 13.46
N GLU A 150 -0.24 -23.76 12.53
CA GLU A 150 0.81 -22.76 12.38
C GLU A 150 2.20 -23.37 12.12
N GLN A 151 2.28 -24.54 11.49
CA GLN A 151 3.55 -25.16 11.17
C GLN A 151 4.07 -24.70 9.80
N PRO A 152 5.35 -24.27 9.70
CA PRO A 152 5.91 -23.74 8.46
C PRO A 152 6.19 -24.83 7.43
N ALA A 153 5.79 -24.58 6.18
CA ALA A 153 6.16 -25.39 5.02
C ALA A 153 7.59 -25.05 4.56
N GLY A 154 8.57 -25.82 5.06
CA GLY A 154 9.96 -25.74 4.63
C GLY A 154 10.62 -24.38 4.87
N LEU A 155 11.55 -24.00 3.98
CA LEU A 155 12.28 -22.72 4.10
C LEU A 155 11.35 -21.51 3.92
N ARG A 156 10.39 -21.58 2.99
CA ARG A 156 9.48 -20.46 2.70
C ARG A 156 8.62 -20.09 3.91
N GLY A 157 8.11 -21.08 4.65
CA GLY A 157 7.37 -20.83 5.89
C GLY A 157 8.21 -20.12 6.96
N ARG A 158 9.44 -20.58 7.19
CA ARG A 158 10.35 -19.92 8.15
C ARG A 158 10.70 -18.49 7.75
N LEU A 159 10.87 -18.23 6.45
CA LEU A 159 11.12 -16.87 5.95
C LEU A 159 9.87 -15.97 6.11
N SER A 160 8.67 -16.50 5.90
CA SER A 160 7.44 -15.72 6.09
C SER A 160 7.19 -15.40 7.58
N GLU A 161 7.48 -16.31 8.51
CA GLU A 161 7.49 -16.02 9.96
C GLU A 161 8.45 -14.87 10.30
N GLN A 162 9.70 -14.95 9.82
CA GLN A 162 10.69 -13.93 10.07
C GLN A 162 10.25 -12.57 9.51
N TYR A 163 9.68 -12.56 8.31
CA TYR A 163 9.20 -11.35 7.66
C TYR A 163 8.03 -10.72 8.43
N VAL A 164 6.98 -11.48 8.77
CA VAL A 164 5.84 -10.96 9.57
C VAL A 164 6.32 -10.46 10.92
N ARG A 165 7.18 -11.22 11.60
CA ARG A 165 7.70 -10.84 12.92
C ARG A 165 8.46 -9.52 12.88
N ARG A 166 9.33 -9.32 11.88
CA ARG A 166 10.08 -8.08 11.68
C ARG A 166 9.17 -6.91 11.32
N LEU A 167 8.25 -7.12 10.39
CA LEU A 167 7.28 -6.10 10.00
C LEU A 167 6.46 -5.63 11.20
N VAL A 168 5.86 -6.56 11.94
CA VAL A 168 5.06 -6.23 13.13
C VAL A 168 5.90 -5.54 14.19
N PHE A 169 7.12 -6.03 14.46
CA PHE A 169 8.02 -5.37 15.41
C PHE A 169 8.35 -3.94 14.97
N SER A 170 8.64 -3.70 13.69
CA SER A 170 8.84 -2.38 13.11
C SER A 170 7.61 -1.47 13.31
N ARG A 171 6.39 -1.97 13.08
CA ARG A 171 5.15 -1.20 13.25
C ARG A 171 4.77 -0.94 14.72
N LEU A 172 5.16 -1.81 15.65
CA LEU A 172 4.93 -1.63 17.09
C LEU A 172 6.01 -0.75 17.75
N GLY A 173 7.20 -0.70 17.16
CA GLY A 173 8.36 0.00 17.70
C GLY A 173 9.16 -0.84 18.71
N ALA A 174 10.42 -0.44 18.94
CA ALA A 174 11.33 -1.17 19.82
C ALA A 174 10.94 -1.13 21.30
N ALA A 175 10.16 -0.12 21.70
CA ALA A 175 9.67 0.07 23.06
C ALA A 175 8.24 0.65 23.03
N GLN A 176 7.44 0.29 24.02
CA GLN A 176 6.14 0.89 24.29
C GLN A 176 6.04 1.24 25.77
N ASN A 177 5.41 2.37 26.09
CA ASN A 177 5.29 2.86 27.47
C ASN A 177 6.66 2.93 28.20
N GLY A 178 7.72 3.31 27.48
CA GLY A 178 9.09 3.38 28.01
C GLY A 178 9.75 2.03 28.29
N ARG A 179 9.13 0.91 27.93
CA ARG A 179 9.63 -0.44 28.19
C ARG A 179 9.94 -1.19 26.88
N PRO A 180 11.06 -1.92 26.81
CA PRO A 180 11.41 -2.68 25.61
C PRO A 180 10.39 -3.79 25.32
N VAL A 181 10.07 -3.96 24.04
CA VAL A 181 9.28 -5.11 23.55
C VAL A 181 10.17 -6.35 23.59
N ASP A 182 9.73 -7.41 24.27
CA ASP A 182 10.44 -8.68 24.40
C ASP A 182 9.89 -9.76 23.46
N ARG A 183 8.56 -9.87 23.42
CA ARG A 183 7.84 -10.80 22.55
C ARG A 183 6.70 -10.07 21.87
N ILE A 184 6.30 -10.59 20.71
CA ILE A 184 5.11 -10.11 20.00
C ILE A 184 4.15 -11.27 19.80
N GLN A 185 2.86 -10.93 19.75
CA GLN A 185 1.83 -11.85 19.32
C GLN A 185 1.04 -11.21 18.19
N VAL A 186 0.73 -12.01 17.18
CA VAL A 186 -0.02 -11.60 16.00
C VAL A 186 -1.29 -12.42 15.93
N ARG A 187 -2.38 -11.81 15.47
CA ARG A 187 -3.59 -12.52 15.09
C ARG A 187 -4.18 -11.92 13.83
N SER A 188 -4.93 -12.71 13.07
CA SER A 188 -5.92 -12.16 12.14
C SER A 188 -7.30 -12.18 12.77
N MET A 189 -8.11 -11.19 12.40
CA MET A 189 -9.53 -11.10 12.63
C MET A 189 -10.21 -11.10 11.26
N THR A 190 -10.85 -12.21 10.92
CA THR A 190 -11.54 -12.40 9.64
C THR A 190 -13.03 -12.24 9.85
N THR A 191 -13.65 -11.34 9.10
CA THR A 191 -15.09 -11.05 9.15
C THR A 191 -15.65 -11.13 7.74
N ALA A 192 -16.71 -11.91 7.54
CA ALA A 192 -17.37 -11.94 6.24
C ALA A 192 -17.99 -10.56 5.90
N ILE A 193 -17.95 -10.20 4.62
CA ILE A 193 -18.61 -8.98 4.13
C ILE A 193 -20.13 -9.23 4.14
N ALA A 194 -20.87 -8.32 4.76
CA ALA A 194 -22.33 -8.43 4.80
C ALA A 194 -22.90 -8.37 3.38
N PRO A 195 -23.86 -9.24 3.03
CA PRO A 195 -24.53 -9.18 1.74
C PRO A 195 -25.28 -7.85 1.62
N PRO A 196 -25.44 -7.33 0.40
CA PRO A 196 -26.16 -6.08 0.19
C PRO A 196 -27.65 -6.23 0.52
N PRO A 197 -28.38 -5.14 0.83
CA PRO A 197 -29.78 -5.21 1.27
C PRO A 197 -30.76 -5.89 0.31
N TRP A 198 -30.40 -6.00 -0.97
CA TRP A 198 -31.21 -6.63 -2.01
C TRP A 198 -30.93 -8.13 -2.20
N SER A 199 -30.00 -8.72 -1.43
CA SER A 199 -29.67 -10.15 -1.47
C SER A 199 -30.35 -10.91 -0.32
N ASP A 200 -30.87 -12.10 -0.62
CA ASP A 200 -31.42 -13.03 0.38
C ASP A 200 -30.34 -13.90 1.05
N GLU A 201 -29.07 -13.73 0.67
CA GLU A 201 -27.95 -14.49 1.20
C GLU A 201 -27.79 -14.27 2.71
N LYS A 202 -27.53 -15.36 3.45
CA LYS A 202 -27.28 -15.31 4.90
C LYS A 202 -25.85 -15.71 5.19
N VAL A 203 -25.04 -14.72 5.52
CA VAL A 203 -23.63 -14.92 5.86
C VAL A 203 -23.42 -14.58 7.34
N ASP A 204 -22.71 -15.45 8.08
CA ASP A 204 -22.31 -15.15 9.45
C ASP A 204 -21.18 -14.11 9.44
N THR A 205 -21.46 -12.92 9.96
CA THR A 205 -20.51 -11.81 10.04
C THR A 205 -19.76 -11.77 11.38
N LYS A 206 -19.89 -12.82 12.22
CA LYS A 206 -19.09 -12.93 13.44
C LYS A 206 -17.60 -13.03 13.12
N PRO A 207 -16.74 -12.26 13.82
CA PRO A 207 -15.31 -12.34 13.62
C PRO A 207 -14.74 -13.70 14.01
N VAL A 208 -13.94 -14.28 13.11
CA VAL A 208 -13.14 -15.48 13.36
C VAL A 208 -11.69 -15.06 13.59
N TYR A 209 -11.08 -15.54 14.67
CA TYR A 209 -9.71 -15.21 15.02
C TYR A 209 -8.76 -16.37 14.73
N ARG A 210 -7.67 -16.09 14.00
CA ARG A 210 -6.50 -16.98 13.90
C ARG A 210 -5.39 -16.37 14.73
N MET A 211 -5.08 -16.98 15.87
CA MET A 211 -4.10 -16.46 16.82
C MET A 211 -2.79 -17.22 16.69
N LEU A 212 -1.69 -16.49 16.50
CA LEU A 212 -0.37 -17.08 16.45
C LEU A 212 0.24 -17.17 17.84
N ASP A 213 1.23 -18.06 17.97
CA ASP A 213 2.02 -18.16 19.19
C ASP A 213 2.86 -16.90 19.43
N TRP A 214 3.24 -16.71 20.68
CA TRP A 214 4.11 -15.61 21.08
C TRP A 214 5.53 -15.81 20.55
N TRP A 215 5.97 -14.91 19.68
CA TRP A 215 7.32 -14.95 19.11
C TRP A 215 8.29 -14.04 19.87
N PRO A 216 9.49 -14.53 20.21
CA PRO A 216 10.54 -13.67 20.75
C PRO A 216 11.06 -12.71 19.69
N VAL A 217 11.29 -11.45 20.10
CA VAL A 217 12.01 -10.48 19.29
C VAL A 217 13.50 -10.75 19.39
N THR A 218 14.15 -11.03 18.26
CA THR A 218 15.57 -11.34 18.20
C THR A 218 16.41 -10.09 17.96
N THR A 219 17.72 -10.18 18.18
CA THR A 219 18.68 -9.12 17.83
C THR A 219 18.63 -8.74 16.36
N ALA A 220 18.38 -9.70 15.47
CA ALA A 220 18.24 -9.43 14.03
C ALA A 220 17.06 -8.51 13.72
N ASP A 221 15.94 -8.66 14.42
CA ASP A 221 14.77 -7.79 14.20
C ASP A 221 15.03 -6.36 14.68
N ARG A 222 15.87 -6.19 15.71
CA ARG A 222 16.23 -4.87 16.27
C ARG A 222 17.19 -4.10 15.39
N ALA A 223 18.16 -4.79 14.77
CA ALA A 223 19.14 -4.16 13.88
C ALA A 223 18.45 -3.51 12.66
N GLU A 224 17.44 -4.16 12.11
CA GLU A 224 16.76 -3.70 10.89
C GLU A 224 15.87 -2.46 11.13
N VAL A 225 15.22 -2.36 12.28
CA VAL A 225 14.42 -1.18 12.66
C VAL A 225 15.28 0.07 12.84
N THR A 226 16.56 -0.08 13.19
CA THR A 226 17.48 1.08 13.32
C THR A 226 17.91 1.62 11.95
N THR A 227 17.69 0.88 10.86
CA THR A 227 18.18 1.20 9.51
C THR A 227 17.07 1.71 8.56
N ARG A 228 15.80 1.68 8.99
CA ARG A 228 14.65 2.26 8.27
C ARG A 228 14.31 3.64 8.84
#